data_AF-A0ABD2TJM1-F1
#
_entry.id   AF-A0ABD2TJM1-F1
#
_cell.length_a   1.000
_cell.length_b   1.000
_cell.length_c   1.000
_cell.angle_alpha   90.00
_cell.angle_beta   90.00
_cell.angle_gamma   90.00
#
_symmetry.space_group_name_H-M   'P 1'
#
loop_
_entity.id
_entity.type
_entity.pdbx_description
1 polymer ?
#
loop_
_entity_poly.entity_id
_entity_poly.type
_entity_poly.pdbx_seq_one_letter_code
_entity_poly.pdbx_strand_id
1 'polypeptide(L)'
;ERERERERREKPQSISTSTKRSFSLMETIVKLSITLLLLLTLLTKGVCSCGLNNITVGTIRSGVEIKGKPEWNVVVVNNCDCPMQKMVLSCNDFQTTEPVDPTIFKPLGNNECSVNNGNVIPGKNTVNFSYAWDPPFFLRPTFVTTSC
;
A
#
# COMPACT_ATOMS: atom_id res chain seq x y z
N GLU A 1 62.31 57.61 6.83
CA GLU A 1 61.29 57.35 5.80
C GLU A 1 61.32 55.85 5.43
N ARG A 2 61.25 54.88 6.34
CA ARG A 2 60.16 54.57 7.31
C ARG A 2 58.74 54.68 6.74
N GLU A 3 58.61 54.57 5.42
CA GLU A 3 57.34 54.51 4.67
C GLU A 3 57.36 53.47 3.54
N ARG A 4 58.05 52.35 3.74
CA ARG A 4 57.85 51.13 2.93
C ARG A 4 57.58 49.92 3.81
N GLU A 5 56.84 50.15 4.88
CA GLU A 5 56.40 49.09 5.81
C GLU A 5 54.96 48.66 5.58
N ARG A 6 54.19 49.30 4.69
CA ARG A 6 52.78 48.92 4.48
C ARG A 6 52.32 49.19 3.07
N GLU A 7 52.78 48.43 2.10
CA GLU A 7 51.91 48.10 0.98
C GLU A 7 52.26 46.74 0.40
N ARG A 8 51.33 45.83 0.67
CA ARG A 8 50.76 44.93 -0.34
C ARG A 8 51.68 43.82 -0.84
N ARG A 9 51.33 42.56 -0.72
CA ARG A 9 50.08 41.89 -0.39
C ARG A 9 50.53 40.45 -0.18
N GLU A 10 49.87 39.73 0.71
CA GLU A 10 49.75 38.28 0.61
C GLU A 10 49.69 37.93 -0.88
N LYS A 11 50.74 37.29 -1.43
CA LYS A 11 50.63 36.76 -2.79
C LYS A 11 49.57 35.68 -2.66
N PRO A 12 48.36 35.86 -3.22
CA PRO A 12 47.35 34.84 -3.13
C PRO A 12 47.96 33.64 -3.83
N GLN A 13 48.04 32.54 -3.10
CA GLN A 13 48.55 31.26 -3.56
C GLN A 13 47.90 30.99 -4.93
N SER A 14 48.66 31.17 -6.00
CA SER A 14 48.14 31.08 -7.36
C SER A 14 47.97 29.60 -7.68
N ILE A 15 46.86 29.03 -7.20
CA ILE A 15 46.44 27.66 -7.49
C ILE A 15 46.43 27.54 -9.02
N SER A 16 47.25 26.62 -9.54
CA SER A 16 47.40 26.33 -10.96
C SER A 16 46.02 26.23 -11.63
N THR A 17 45.87 26.86 -12.79
CA THR A 17 44.65 26.83 -13.61
C THR A 17 44.19 25.39 -13.90
N SER A 18 45.12 24.44 -13.95
CA SER A 18 44.86 23.00 -14.06
C SER A 18 44.15 22.43 -12.83
N THR A 19 44.59 22.79 -11.62
CA THR A 19 43.98 22.37 -10.35
C THR A 19 42.59 22.99 -10.16
N LYS A 20 42.38 24.26 -10.57
CA LYS A 20 41.05 24.90 -10.55
C LYS A 20 40.07 24.24 -11.53
N ARG A 21 40.55 23.85 -12.73
CA ARG A 21 39.74 23.15 -13.73
C ARG A 21 39.36 21.74 -13.25
N SER A 22 40.30 21.02 -12.63
CA SER A 22 40.06 19.71 -12.01
C SER A 22 39.04 19.79 -10.85
N PHE A 23 39.15 20.79 -9.97
CA PHE A 23 38.19 21.01 -8.89
C PHE A 23 36.79 21.36 -9.40
N SER A 24 36.69 22.23 -10.40
CA SER A 24 35.42 22.57 -11.06
C SER A 24 34.78 21.36 -11.75
N LEU A 25 35.59 20.49 -12.37
CA LEU A 25 35.11 19.24 -12.98
C LEU A 25 34.57 18.26 -11.92
N MET A 26 35.27 18.11 -10.79
CA MET A 26 34.81 17.26 -9.69
C MET A 26 33.47 17.75 -9.12
N GLU A 27 33.28 19.05 -8.93
CA GLU A 27 31.99 19.59 -8.49
C GLU A 27 30.86 19.30 -9.48
N THR A 28 31.12 19.43 -10.78
CA THR A 28 30.09 19.13 -11.80
C THR A 28 29.73 17.66 -11.81
N ILE A 29 30.69 16.75 -11.62
CA ILE A 29 30.46 15.30 -11.53
C ILE A 29 29.64 14.98 -10.27
N VAL A 30 29.99 15.58 -9.13
CA VAL A 30 29.25 15.38 -7.87
C VAL A 30 27.82 15.88 -8.02
N LYS A 31 27.61 17.10 -8.52
CA LYS A 31 26.26 17.67 -8.76
C LYS A 31 25.44 16.80 -9.71
N LEU A 32 26.04 16.31 -10.81
CA LEU A 32 25.40 15.43 -11.78
C LEU A 32 25.05 14.06 -11.17
N SER A 33 25.93 13.51 -10.33
CA SER A 33 25.69 12.24 -9.64
C SER A 33 24.53 12.34 -8.64
N ILE A 34 24.46 13.45 -7.88
CA ILE A 34 23.36 13.70 -6.93
C ILE A 34 22.04 13.90 -7.67
N THR A 35 22.00 14.69 -8.74
CA THR A 35 20.76 14.88 -9.51
C THR A 35 20.28 13.59 -10.16
N LEU A 36 21.19 12.73 -10.64
CA LEU A 36 20.83 11.41 -11.19
C LEU A 36 20.29 10.46 -10.12
N LEU A 37 20.90 10.43 -8.92
CA LEU A 37 20.41 9.60 -7.80
C LEU A 37 19.03 10.05 -7.33
N LEU A 38 18.80 11.36 -7.20
CA LEU A 38 17.48 11.91 -6.88
C LEU A 38 16.46 11.53 -7.95
N LEU A 39 16.79 11.69 -9.23
CA LEU A 39 15.90 11.30 -10.32
C LEU A 39 15.58 9.79 -10.29
N LEU A 40 16.56 8.95 -9.98
CA LEU A 40 16.36 7.51 -9.88
C LEU A 40 15.42 7.14 -8.71
N THR A 41 15.51 7.84 -7.57
CA THR A 41 14.57 7.64 -6.44
C THR A 41 13.14 8.08 -6.76
N LEU A 42 12.95 9.07 -7.64
CA LEU A 42 11.62 9.46 -8.11
C LEU A 42 10.99 8.43 -9.08
N LEU A 43 11.82 7.62 -9.74
CA LEU A 43 11.37 6.59 -10.69
C LEU A 43 11.06 5.25 -10.01
N THR A 44 11.60 5.00 -8.81
CA THR A 44 11.21 3.86 -8.00
C THR A 44 9.85 4.12 -7.35
N LYS A 45 8.76 3.85 -8.08
CA LYS A 45 7.48 3.59 -7.41
C LYS A 45 7.71 2.42 -6.45
N GLY A 46 7.30 2.59 -5.20
CA GLY A 46 7.48 1.56 -4.18
C GLY A 46 6.92 0.23 -4.68
N VAL A 47 7.72 -0.83 -4.58
CA VAL A 47 7.25 -2.19 -4.88
C VAL A 47 6.31 -2.59 -3.75
N CYS A 48 4.98 -2.39 -3.91
CA CYS A 48 4.04 -3.04 -2.99
C CYS A 48 3.90 -4.50 -3.39
N SER A 49 4.39 -5.38 -2.53
CA SER A 49 4.01 -6.79 -2.57
C SER A 49 2.71 -6.93 -1.81
N CYS A 50 1.60 -6.81 -2.53
CA CYS A 50 0.31 -7.05 -1.94
C CYS A 50 -0.47 -8.16 -2.67
N GLY A 51 -1.23 -8.93 -1.89
CA GLY A 51 -1.95 -10.10 -2.35
C GLY A 51 -2.85 -10.70 -1.28
N LEU A 52 -3.16 -11.99 -1.38
CA LEU A 52 -4.10 -12.66 -0.47
C LEU A 52 -3.67 -12.62 1.00
N ASN A 53 -2.37 -12.62 1.27
CA ASN A 53 -1.80 -12.55 2.61
C ASN A 53 -2.03 -11.20 3.31
N ASN A 54 -2.45 -10.16 2.57
CA ASN A 54 -2.83 -8.87 3.14
C ASN A 54 -4.33 -8.77 3.41
N ILE A 55 -5.11 -9.80 3.13
CA ILE A 55 -6.54 -9.82 3.39
C ILE A 55 -6.80 -10.57 4.69
N THR A 56 -7.49 -9.92 5.62
CA THR A 56 -7.96 -10.57 6.86
C THR A 56 -9.48 -10.63 6.84
N VAL A 57 -10.03 -11.80 7.19
CA VAL A 57 -11.47 -11.95 7.40
C VAL A 57 -11.68 -12.27 8.88
N GLY A 58 -12.24 -11.32 9.61
CA GLY A 58 -12.67 -11.49 10.99
C GLY A 58 -14.14 -11.87 11.04
N THR A 59 -14.51 -12.74 11.97
CA THR A 59 -15.92 -13.10 12.22
C THR A 59 -16.15 -13.19 13.71
N ILE A 60 -17.12 -12.43 14.23
CA ILE A 60 -17.46 -12.39 15.65
C ILE A 60 -18.96 -12.59 15.83
N ARG A 61 -19.38 -13.28 16.89
CA ARG A 61 -20.80 -13.41 17.23
C ARG A 61 -21.33 -12.05 17.67
N SER A 62 -22.46 -11.59 17.13
CA SER A 62 -23.04 -10.30 17.50
C SER A 62 -23.79 -10.34 18.83
N GLY A 63 -24.26 -11.53 19.22
CA GLY A 63 -25.16 -11.73 20.37
C GLY A 63 -26.64 -11.69 20.01
N VAL A 64 -26.97 -11.34 18.76
CA VAL A 64 -28.33 -11.36 18.22
C VAL A 64 -28.67 -12.76 17.69
N GLU A 65 -29.95 -13.13 17.75
CA GLU A 65 -30.47 -14.31 17.09
C GLU A 65 -31.53 -13.94 16.05
N ILE A 66 -31.35 -14.42 14.82
CA ILE A 66 -32.30 -14.23 13.72
C ILE A 66 -32.94 -15.57 13.41
N LYS A 67 -34.25 -15.68 13.66
CA LYS A 67 -35.03 -16.92 13.45
C LYS A 67 -34.41 -18.15 14.14
N GLY A 68 -33.89 -17.96 15.35
CA GLY A 68 -33.27 -19.01 16.16
C GLY A 68 -31.86 -19.42 15.72
N LYS A 69 -31.22 -18.69 14.79
CA LYS A 69 -29.80 -18.85 14.45
C LYS A 69 -29.00 -17.66 14.98
N PRO A 70 -27.77 -17.86 15.48
CA PRO A 70 -26.92 -16.76 15.90
C PRO A 70 -26.49 -15.92 14.70
N GLU A 71 -26.43 -14.62 14.91
CA GLU A 71 -25.89 -13.66 13.95
C GLU A 71 -24.38 -13.46 14.16
N TRP A 72 -23.67 -13.33 13.04
CA TRP A 72 -22.23 -13.18 12.96
C TRP A 72 -21.89 -11.91 12.19
N ASN A 73 -21.05 -11.06 12.77
CA ASN A 73 -20.50 -9.88 12.12
C ASN A 73 -19.17 -10.24 11.45
N VAL A 74 -19.10 -10.01 10.14
CA VAL A 74 -17.92 -10.23 9.32
C VAL A 74 -17.25 -8.90 9.01
N VAL A 75 -15.92 -8.87 9.13
CA VAL A 75 -15.07 -7.74 8.75
C VAL A 75 -14.01 -8.25 7.79
N VAL A 76 -14.06 -7.80 6.53
CA VAL A 76 -13.04 -8.08 5.52
C VAL A 76 -12.12 -6.88 5.41
N VAL A 77 -10.84 -7.05 5.70
CA VAL A 77 -9.84 -5.98 5.79
C VAL A 77 -8.83 -6.09 4.65
N ASN A 78 -8.61 -4.99 3.91
CA ASN A 78 -7.44 -4.83 3.06
C ASN A 78 -6.31 -4.21 3.88
N ASN A 79 -5.39 -5.03 4.41
CA ASN A 79 -4.28 -4.54 5.22
C ASN A 79 -3.13 -3.95 4.39
N CYS A 80 -3.21 -3.96 3.06
CA CYS A 80 -2.16 -3.35 2.24
C CYS A 80 -2.44 -1.86 1.97
N ASP A 81 -1.40 -1.14 1.57
CA ASP A 81 -1.47 0.30 1.27
C ASP A 81 -2.09 0.58 -0.12
N CYS A 82 -2.11 -0.42 -1.01
CA CYS A 82 -2.74 -0.32 -2.32
C CYS A 82 -4.24 -0.62 -2.30
N PRO A 83 -5.01 -0.01 -3.21
CA PRO A 83 -6.37 -0.45 -3.49
C PRO A 83 -6.41 -1.89 -4.03
N MET A 84 -7.41 -2.65 -3.58
CA MET A 84 -7.71 -4.01 -4.03
C MET A 84 -9.11 -4.07 -4.63
N GLN A 85 -9.33 -4.86 -5.68
CA GLN A 85 -10.63 -5.02 -6.33
C GLN A 85 -10.87 -6.48 -6.76
N LYS A 86 -12.09 -6.79 -7.20
CA LYS A 86 -12.51 -8.14 -7.60
C LYS A 86 -12.18 -9.19 -6.52
N MET A 87 -12.36 -8.82 -5.25
CA MET A 87 -12.07 -9.70 -4.13
C MET A 87 -13.11 -10.83 -4.06
N VAL A 88 -12.62 -12.06 -3.94
CA VAL A 88 -13.43 -13.28 -3.88
C VAL A 88 -13.06 -14.07 -2.63
N LEU A 89 -14.08 -14.55 -1.93
CA LEU A 89 -13.97 -15.48 -0.82
C LEU A 89 -14.55 -16.85 -1.20
N SER A 90 -13.99 -17.93 -0.66
CA SER A 90 -14.63 -19.24 -0.69
C SER A 90 -15.88 -19.22 0.19
N CYS A 91 -17.00 -19.67 -0.35
CA CYS A 91 -18.29 -19.69 0.34
C CYS A 91 -19.13 -20.93 -0.02
N ASN A 92 -18.47 -22.09 -0.15
CA ASN A 92 -19.11 -23.38 -0.45
C ASN A 92 -20.32 -23.62 0.46
N ASP A 93 -21.51 -23.79 -0.13
CA ASP A 93 -22.74 -24.04 0.61
C ASP A 93 -23.07 -22.99 1.68
N PHE A 94 -22.57 -21.75 1.52
CA PHE A 94 -22.89 -20.63 2.40
C PHE A 94 -24.40 -20.41 2.40
N GLN A 95 -24.97 -20.40 3.60
CA GLN A 95 -26.39 -20.20 3.83
C GLN A 95 -26.57 -19.20 4.96
N THR A 96 -27.64 -18.43 4.88
CA THR A 96 -28.00 -17.46 5.90
C THR A 96 -29.52 -17.34 5.98
N THR A 97 -30.06 -17.25 7.19
CA THR A 97 -31.48 -16.94 7.41
C THR A 97 -31.79 -15.45 7.35
N GLU A 98 -30.75 -14.63 7.41
CA GLU A 98 -30.76 -13.18 7.24
C GLU A 98 -30.13 -12.83 5.88
N PRO A 99 -30.87 -12.24 4.93
CA PRO A 99 -30.31 -11.83 3.65
C PRO A 99 -29.18 -10.81 3.84
N VAL A 100 -28.02 -11.09 3.24
CA VAL A 100 -26.94 -10.10 3.13
C VAL A 100 -27.20 -9.20 1.92
N ASP A 101 -26.87 -7.91 2.04
CA ASP A 101 -26.93 -6.99 0.90
C ASP A 101 -26.04 -7.52 -0.25
N PRO A 102 -26.61 -7.82 -1.44
CA PRO A 102 -25.86 -8.40 -2.55
C PRO A 102 -24.85 -7.43 -3.19
N THR A 103 -24.90 -6.14 -2.86
CA THR A 103 -23.87 -5.16 -3.23
C THR A 103 -22.62 -5.30 -2.36
N ILE A 104 -22.75 -5.90 -1.17
CA ILE A 104 -21.65 -6.10 -0.20
C ILE A 104 -21.11 -7.51 -0.29
N PHE A 105 -21.96 -8.53 -0.31
CA PHE A 105 -21.54 -9.92 -0.37
C PHE A 105 -22.57 -10.77 -1.11
N LYS A 106 -22.14 -11.48 -2.16
CA LYS A 106 -23.03 -12.36 -2.92
C LYS A 106 -22.32 -13.58 -3.51
N PRO A 107 -23.02 -14.72 -3.64
CA PRO A 107 -22.52 -15.85 -4.42
C PRO A 107 -22.32 -15.49 -5.90
N LEU A 108 -21.25 -16.03 -6.48
CA LEU A 108 -20.95 -16.01 -7.92
C LEU A 108 -21.22 -17.38 -8.58
N GLY A 109 -21.47 -18.42 -7.78
CA GLY A 109 -21.47 -19.81 -8.22
C GLY A 109 -20.10 -20.47 -7.98
N ASN A 110 -20.00 -21.78 -8.23
CA ASN A 110 -18.77 -22.56 -8.03
C ASN A 110 -18.12 -22.40 -6.65
N ASN A 111 -18.95 -22.18 -5.63
CA ASN A 111 -18.53 -21.93 -4.26
C ASN A 111 -17.70 -20.66 -4.02
N GLU A 112 -17.83 -19.68 -4.91
CA GLU A 112 -17.17 -18.37 -4.79
C GLU A 112 -18.19 -17.29 -4.45
N CYS A 113 -17.77 -16.33 -3.63
CA CYS A 113 -18.56 -15.15 -3.29
C CYS A 113 -17.75 -13.88 -3.54
N SER A 114 -18.39 -12.90 -4.16
CA SER A 114 -17.81 -11.57 -4.36
C SER A 114 -17.98 -10.71 -3.12
N VAL A 115 -16.94 -9.92 -2.79
CA VAL A 115 -16.98 -8.86 -1.77
C VAL A 115 -17.08 -7.50 -2.46
N ASN A 116 -17.90 -6.61 -1.90
CA ASN A 116 -18.15 -5.25 -2.38
C ASN A 116 -18.54 -5.19 -3.86
N ASN A 117 -19.25 -6.21 -4.35
CA ASN A 117 -19.60 -6.38 -5.76
C ASN A 117 -18.38 -6.31 -6.72
N GLY A 118 -17.19 -6.67 -6.22
CA GLY A 118 -15.93 -6.59 -6.96
C GLY A 118 -15.36 -5.18 -7.11
N ASN A 119 -15.98 -4.16 -6.51
CA ASN A 119 -15.50 -2.79 -6.53
C ASN A 119 -14.20 -2.64 -5.72
N VAL A 120 -13.55 -1.50 -5.92
CA VAL A 120 -12.31 -1.13 -5.23
C VAL A 120 -12.56 -0.99 -3.72
N ILE A 121 -11.72 -1.66 -2.94
CA ILE A 121 -11.54 -1.48 -1.50
C ILE A 121 -10.20 -0.74 -1.34
N PRO A 122 -10.21 0.53 -0.90
CA PRO A 122 -8.97 1.28 -0.71
C PRO A 122 -8.00 0.58 0.25
N GLY A 123 -6.73 0.97 0.19
CA GLY A 123 -5.74 0.51 1.15
C GLY A 123 -6.15 0.84 2.58
N LYS A 124 -5.90 -0.08 3.51
CA LYS A 124 -6.26 0.03 4.94
C LYS A 124 -7.76 0.18 5.24
N ASN A 125 -8.64 -0.08 4.27
CA ASN A 125 -10.08 -0.03 4.47
C ASN A 125 -10.70 -1.43 4.66
N THR A 126 -11.97 -1.42 5.09
CA THR A 126 -12.74 -2.62 5.42
C THR A 126 -14.09 -2.68 4.71
N VAL A 127 -14.62 -3.88 4.55
CA VAL A 127 -16.00 -4.15 4.13
C VAL A 127 -16.65 -5.02 5.21
N ASN A 128 -17.84 -4.61 5.67
CA ASN A 128 -18.52 -5.24 6.79
C ASN A 128 -19.89 -5.74 6.35
N PHE A 129 -20.29 -6.91 6.85
CA PHE A 129 -21.64 -7.43 6.70
C PHE A 129 -21.96 -8.41 7.83
N SER A 130 -23.24 -8.71 8.01
CA SER A 130 -23.72 -9.67 8.99
C SER A 130 -24.46 -10.81 8.30
N TYR A 131 -24.44 -12.00 8.90
CA TYR A 131 -25.23 -13.13 8.46
C TYR A 131 -25.70 -13.96 9.66
N ALA A 132 -26.81 -14.68 9.50
CA ALA A 132 -27.34 -15.55 10.54
C ALA A 132 -27.26 -17.02 10.12
N TRP A 133 -26.38 -17.77 10.78
CA TRP A 133 -26.18 -19.19 10.52
C TRP A 133 -25.67 -19.93 11.75
N ASP A 134 -25.83 -21.25 11.77
CA ASP A 134 -25.28 -22.13 12.81
C ASP A 134 -24.74 -23.39 12.13
N PRO A 135 -23.43 -23.69 12.21
CA PRO A 135 -22.33 -23.00 12.91
C PRO A 135 -21.83 -21.71 12.21
N PRO A 136 -20.86 -20.94 12.77
CA PRO A 136 -20.21 -19.87 12.02
C PRO A 136 -19.55 -20.43 10.75
N PHE A 137 -19.67 -19.69 9.66
CA PHE A 137 -19.10 -20.04 8.37
C PHE A 137 -17.67 -19.51 8.21
N PHE A 138 -16.77 -20.36 7.72
CA PHE A 138 -15.36 -19.99 7.50
C PHE A 138 -15.16 -19.42 6.08
N LEU A 139 -15.02 -18.10 5.99
CA LEU A 139 -14.79 -17.38 4.75
C LEU A 139 -13.29 -17.15 4.52
N ARG A 140 -12.74 -17.68 3.43
CA ARG A 140 -11.31 -17.57 3.10
C ARG A 140 -11.09 -16.80 1.80
N PRO A 141 -10.15 -15.83 1.74
CA PRO A 141 -9.77 -15.18 0.48
C PRO A 141 -9.21 -16.19 -0.52
N THR A 142 -9.74 -16.20 -1.75
CA THR A 142 -9.29 -17.08 -2.84
C THR A 142 -8.71 -16.30 -4.02
N PHE A 143 -9.22 -15.08 -4.28
CA PHE A 143 -8.76 -14.25 -5.37
C PHE A 143 -8.87 -12.75 -5.05
N VAL A 144 -7.95 -11.96 -5.59
CA VAL A 144 -7.97 -10.50 -5.54
C VAL A 144 -7.15 -9.93 -6.70
N THR A 145 -7.54 -8.76 -7.19
CA THR A 145 -6.72 -7.94 -8.09
C THR A 145 -6.19 -6.72 -7.33
N THR A 146 -4.88 -6.52 -7.36
CA THR A 146 -4.20 -5.39 -6.69
C THR A 146 -3.77 -4.35 -7.70
N SER A 147 -3.92 -3.07 -7.34
CA SER A 147 -3.46 -1.95 -8.17
C SER A 147 -2.41 -1.14 -7.42
N CYS A 148 -1.15 -1.36 -7.77
CA CYS A 148 0.04 -0.62 -7.36
C CYS A 148 0.82 -0.25 -8.63
#